data_AF-A0A9X7AU93-F1
#
_entry.id   AF-A0A9X7AU93-F1
#
_cell.length_a   1.000
_cell.length_b   1.000
_cell.length_c   1.000
_cell.angle_alpha   90.00
_cell.angle_beta   90.00
_cell.angle_gamma   90.00
#
_symmetry.space_group_name_H-M   'P 1'
#
loop_
_entity.id
_entity.type
_entity.pdbx_description
1 polymer ?
#
loop_
_entity_poly.entity_id
_entity_poly.type
_entity_poly.pdbx_seq_one_letter_code
_entity_poly.pdbx_strand_id
1 'polypeptide(L)'
;MEVQRVLQEEIREKKRTASGVHHKTGKRGYVGKMLFPTDMLKGKEKRSYQKASKVEISNMYETMMSWAEFEALPVEQQKQMLQGYRMHFHMKEIVKHWKMSTAKLYTLIKELELPALPKENEVAKRKESRQKNRKTGKQTKT
;
A
#
# COMPACT_ATOMS: atom_id res chain seq x y z
N MET A 1 3.77 -3.57 11.62
CA MET A 1 3.41 -3.49 13.06
C MET A 1 4.45 -2.73 13.87
N GLU A 2 5.75 -2.80 13.53
CA GLU A 2 6.82 -2.11 14.26
C GLU A 2 6.80 -0.58 14.09
N VAL A 3 6.56 -0.06 12.88
CA VAL A 3 6.57 1.39 12.61
C VAL A 3 5.51 2.15 13.43
N GLN A 4 4.32 1.55 13.60
CA GLN A 4 3.25 2.17 14.39
C GLN A 4 3.60 2.17 15.89
N ARG A 5 4.28 1.13 16.39
CA ARG A 5 4.78 1.08 17.77
C ARG A 5 5.84 2.15 18.00
N VAL A 6 6.85 2.23 17.12
CA VAL A 6 7.93 3.22 17.22
C VAL A 6 7.38 4.65 17.19
N LEU A 7 6.41 4.94 16.31
CA LEU A 7 5.77 6.25 16.27
C LEU A 7 4.97 6.56 17.55
N GLN A 8 4.25 5.58 18.09
CA GLN A 8 3.47 5.75 19.32
C GLN A 8 4.37 5.91 20.56
N GLU A 9 5.50 5.21 20.60
CA GLU A 9 6.53 5.37 21.63
C GLU A 9 7.15 6.76 21.56
N GLU A 10 7.54 7.24 20.38
CA GLU A 10 8.02 8.61 20.19
C GLU A 10 6.99 9.65 20.69
N ILE A 11 5.71 9.50 20.32
CA ILE A 11 4.66 10.44 20.74
C ILE A 11 4.50 10.43 22.27
N ARG A 12 4.59 9.25 22.90
CA ARG A 12 4.51 9.12 24.37
C ARG A 12 5.71 9.74 25.05
N GLU A 13 6.92 9.53 24.54
CA GLU A 13 8.13 10.17 25.05
C GLU A 13 8.05 11.69 24.94
N LYS A 14 7.63 12.21 23.77
CA LYS A 14 7.41 13.66 23.56
C LYS A 14 6.47 14.27 24.61
N LYS A 15 5.37 13.58 24.92
CA LYS A 15 4.40 14.02 25.94
C LYS A 15 4.96 13.95 27.36
N ARG A 16 5.70 12.89 27.71
CA ARG A 16 6.36 12.77 29.03
C ARG A 16 7.41 13.84 29.21
N THR A 17 8.28 14.05 28.23
CA THR A 17 9.33 15.06 28.30
C THR A 17 8.74 16.46 28.42
N ALA A 18 7.64 16.76 27.71
CA ALA A 18 6.93 18.04 27.83
C ALA A 18 6.37 18.29 29.25
N SER A 19 5.90 17.24 29.95
CA SER A 19 5.30 17.39 31.28
C SER A 19 6.28 17.84 32.39
N GLY A 20 7.60 17.71 32.18
CA GLY A 20 8.64 18.16 33.12
C GLY A 20 9.22 19.55 32.82
N VAL A 21 8.79 20.20 31.74
CA VAL A 21 9.39 21.44 31.24
C VAL A 21 9.01 22.65 32.11
N HIS A 22 7.82 22.66 32.70
CA HIS A 22 7.34 23.77 33.54
C HIS A 22 8.16 23.94 34.84
N HIS A 23 8.83 22.89 35.33
CA HIS A 23 9.71 22.93 36.50
C HIS A 23 11.16 23.34 36.19
N LYS A 24 11.52 23.45 34.91
CA LYS A 24 12.86 23.91 34.45
C LYS A 24 12.84 25.34 33.92
N THR A 25 11.86 26.12 34.34
CA THR A 25 11.69 27.51 33.96
C THR A 25 12.70 28.37 34.72
N GLY A 26 13.54 29.13 34.01
CA GLY A 26 14.45 30.09 34.66
C GLY A 26 13.68 31.21 35.36
N LYS A 27 14.35 32.00 36.21
CA LYS A 27 13.77 33.06 37.06
C LYS A 27 12.88 34.10 36.33
N ARG A 28 13.01 34.20 34.99
CA ARG A 28 12.25 35.11 34.11
C ARG A 28 11.06 34.46 33.37
N GLY A 29 10.73 33.19 33.61
CA GLY A 29 9.58 32.56 32.95
C GLY A 29 9.86 32.01 31.54
N TYR A 30 11.05 32.27 30.98
CA TYR A 30 11.39 31.76 29.65
C TYR A 30 11.73 30.29 29.70
N VAL A 31 10.83 29.49 29.13
CA VAL A 31 11.06 28.08 28.84
C VAL A 31 11.73 28.00 27.47
N GLY A 32 12.95 27.46 27.42
CA GLY A 32 13.59 27.15 26.13
C GLY A 32 12.71 26.21 25.32
N LYS A 33 12.49 26.50 24.04
CA LYS A 33 11.70 25.62 23.16
C LYS A 33 12.41 24.26 23.04
N MET A 34 11.67 23.17 23.19
CA MET A 34 12.19 21.82 22.95
C MET A 34 12.48 21.67 21.45
N LEU A 35 13.74 21.38 21.11
CA LEU A 35 14.15 21.14 19.73
C LEU A 35 13.97 19.67 19.39
N PHE A 36 13.19 19.37 18.35
CA PHE A 36 13.13 18.02 17.79
C PHE A 36 14.20 17.84 16.71
N PRO A 37 14.60 16.59 16.37
CA PRO A 37 15.53 16.34 15.27
C PRO A 37 15.09 17.00 13.95
N THR A 38 13.78 17.12 13.71
CA THR A 38 13.20 17.83 12.57
C THR A 38 13.42 19.34 12.58
N ASP A 39 13.64 19.93 13.75
CA ASP A 39 13.93 21.35 13.93
C ASP A 39 15.41 21.66 13.72
N MET A 40 16.26 20.63 13.81
CA MET A 40 17.69 20.72 13.45
C MET A 40 17.90 20.67 11.93
N LEU A 41 16.97 20.08 11.16
CA LEU A 41 17.02 20.05 9.70
C LEU A 41 16.71 21.41 9.08
N LYS A 42 17.42 21.79 8.01
CA LYS A 42 17.22 23.06 7.29
C LYS A 42 16.86 22.86 5.82
N GLY A 43 16.10 23.81 5.26
CA GLY A 43 15.86 23.93 3.82
C GLY A 43 15.29 22.67 3.15
N LYS A 44 16.09 22.06 2.26
CA LYS A 44 15.67 20.93 1.43
C LYS A 44 15.40 19.65 2.25
N GLU A 45 16.18 19.40 3.29
CA GLU A 45 16.07 18.20 4.14
C GLU A 45 14.82 18.22 5.01
N LYS A 46 14.50 19.38 5.57
CA LYS A 46 13.24 19.56 6.32
C LYS A 46 12.03 19.36 5.41
N ARG A 47 12.09 19.85 4.17
CA ARG A 47 11.04 19.64 3.17
C ARG A 47 10.94 18.17 2.74
N SER A 48 12.05 17.45 2.56
CA SER A 48 11.99 16.02 2.21
C SER A 48 11.41 15.18 3.35
N TYR A 49 11.76 15.49 4.60
CA TYR A 49 11.21 14.82 5.77
C TYR A 49 9.70 15.04 5.91
N GLN A 50 9.23 16.25 5.59
CA GLN A 50 7.80 16.59 5.66
C GLN A 50 6.97 16.10 4.46
N LYS A 51 7.63 15.71 3.36
CA LYS A 51 6.91 15.17 2.20
C LYS A 51 6.36 13.80 2.52
N ALA A 52 5.14 13.54 2.06
CA ALA A 52 4.59 12.20 2.05
C ALA A 52 5.54 11.29 1.26
N SER A 53 6.03 10.22 1.90
CA SER A 53 6.80 9.20 1.22
C SER A 53 5.91 8.40 0.27
N LYS A 54 6.54 7.74 -0.71
CA LYS A 54 5.83 6.80 -1.57
C LYS A 54 5.27 5.67 -0.70
N VAL A 55 3.96 5.56 -0.64
CA VAL A 55 3.28 4.47 0.07
C VAL A 55 3.42 3.22 -0.79
N GLU A 56 4.19 2.26 -0.31
CA GLU A 56 4.28 0.93 -0.92
C GLU A 56 3.29 0.01 -0.21
N ILE A 57 2.24 -0.37 -0.92
CA ILE A 57 1.23 -1.31 -0.43
C ILE A 57 1.71 -2.71 -0.80
N SER A 58 2.34 -3.40 0.15
CA SER A 58 2.67 -4.82 0.01
C SER A 58 1.52 -5.66 0.54
N ASN A 59 0.72 -6.27 -0.34
CA ASN A 59 -0.26 -7.27 0.08
C ASN A 59 0.45 -8.61 0.29
N MET A 60 0.55 -9.05 1.54
CA MET A 60 1.35 -10.22 1.96
C MET A 60 0.85 -11.54 1.36
N TYR A 61 -0.45 -11.62 1.05
CA TYR A 61 -1.12 -12.81 0.51
C TYR A 61 -1.26 -12.81 -1.01
N GLU A 62 -0.89 -11.69 -1.67
CA GLU A 62 -0.83 -11.56 -3.12
C GLU A 62 0.63 -11.66 -3.57
N THR A 63 1.32 -12.72 -3.14
CA THR A 63 2.64 -13.06 -3.66
C THR A 63 2.46 -14.03 -4.81
N MET A 64 2.93 -13.63 -6.00
CA MET A 64 3.02 -14.54 -7.14
C MET A 64 4.12 -15.57 -6.88
N MET A 65 3.88 -16.80 -7.32
CA MET A 65 4.91 -17.82 -7.38
C MET A 65 5.99 -17.45 -8.41
N SER A 66 7.18 -18.03 -8.26
CA SER A 66 8.25 -17.86 -9.24
C SER A 66 7.91 -18.57 -10.57
N TRP A 67 8.57 -18.16 -11.66
CA TRP A 67 8.37 -18.81 -12.96
C TRP A 67 8.71 -20.30 -12.93
N ALA A 68 9.80 -20.67 -12.25
CA ALA A 68 10.24 -22.07 -12.16
C ALA A 68 9.22 -22.95 -11.42
N GLU A 69 8.62 -22.44 -10.36
CA GLU A 69 7.55 -23.15 -9.64
C GLU A 69 6.29 -23.27 -10.50
N PHE A 70 5.96 -22.25 -11.29
CA PHE A 70 4.79 -22.28 -12.17
C PHE A 70 4.94 -23.32 -13.28
N GLU A 71 6.12 -23.41 -13.90
CA GLU A 71 6.43 -24.37 -14.97
C GLU A 71 6.40 -25.82 -14.47
N ALA A 72 6.72 -26.05 -13.19
CA ALA A 72 6.66 -27.37 -12.57
C ALA A 72 5.23 -27.87 -12.27
N LEU A 73 4.22 -26.99 -12.32
CA LEU A 73 2.83 -27.37 -12.04
C LEU A 73 2.18 -28.13 -13.22
N PRO A 74 1.19 -28.99 -12.94
CA PRO A 74 0.33 -29.55 -13.99
C PRO A 74 -0.43 -28.46 -14.76
N VAL A 75 -0.70 -28.72 -16.05
CA VAL A 75 -1.33 -27.77 -16.98
C VAL A 75 -2.66 -27.21 -16.44
N GLU A 76 -3.48 -28.04 -15.79
CA GLU A 76 -4.76 -27.60 -15.20
C GLU A 76 -4.55 -26.58 -14.06
N GLN A 77 -3.53 -26.80 -13.23
CA GLN A 77 -3.19 -25.90 -12.13
C GLN A 77 -2.56 -24.61 -12.65
N GLN A 78 -1.71 -24.70 -13.69
CA GLN A 78 -1.18 -23.52 -14.38
C GLN A 78 -2.30 -22.62 -14.92
N LYS A 79 -3.35 -23.22 -15.49
CA LYS A 79 -4.53 -22.51 -15.99
C LYS A 79 -5.25 -21.76 -14.87
N GLN A 80 -5.56 -22.44 -13.76
CA GLN A 80 -6.24 -21.84 -12.60
C GLN A 80 -5.42 -20.72 -11.97
N MET A 81 -4.11 -20.94 -11.75
CA MET A 81 -3.21 -19.96 -11.15
C MET A 81 -3.06 -18.73 -12.01
N LEU A 82 -2.82 -18.90 -13.32
CA LEU A 82 -2.69 -17.76 -14.23
C LEU A 82 -4.01 -16.99 -14.38
N GLN A 83 -5.15 -17.67 -14.34
CA GLN A 83 -6.45 -17.00 -14.29
C GLN A 83 -6.62 -16.16 -13.02
N GLY A 84 -6.27 -16.72 -11.85
CA GLY A 84 -6.25 -15.96 -10.59
C GLY A 84 -5.33 -14.75 -10.68
N TYR A 85 -4.11 -14.93 -11.18
CA TYR A 85 -3.15 -13.85 -11.35
C TYR A 85 -3.64 -12.74 -12.29
N ARG A 86 -4.31 -13.08 -13.39
CA ARG A 86 -4.90 -12.10 -14.31
C ARG A 86 -6.08 -11.33 -13.71
N MET A 87 -6.74 -11.86 -12.68
CA MET A 87 -7.84 -11.18 -11.97
C MET A 87 -7.35 -10.25 -10.86
N HIS A 88 -6.23 -10.59 -10.23
CA HIS A 88 -5.70 -9.87 -9.07
C HIS A 88 -4.59 -8.86 -9.42
N PHE A 89 -3.81 -9.12 -10.46
CA PHE A 89 -2.65 -8.29 -10.84
C PHE A 89 -2.78 -7.70 -12.24
N HIS A 90 -2.19 -6.53 -12.43
CA HIS A 90 -2.06 -5.97 -13.77
C HIS A 90 -1.02 -6.76 -14.58
N MET A 91 -1.25 -6.95 -15.88
CA MET A 91 -0.33 -7.69 -16.76
C MET A 91 1.12 -7.19 -16.70
N LYS A 92 1.33 -5.88 -16.54
CA LYS A 92 2.66 -5.29 -16.38
C LYS A 92 3.39 -5.78 -15.12
N GLU A 93 2.64 -6.05 -14.04
CA GLU A 93 3.17 -6.56 -12.78
C GLU A 93 3.58 -8.02 -12.92
N ILE A 94 2.76 -8.84 -13.60
CA ILE A 94 3.05 -10.25 -13.89
C ILE A 94 4.36 -10.37 -14.69
N VAL A 95 4.46 -9.59 -15.77
CA VAL A 95 5.64 -9.56 -16.65
C VAL A 95 6.89 -9.14 -15.88
N LYS A 96 6.77 -8.13 -15.01
CA LYS A 96 7.87 -7.66 -14.16
C LYS A 96 8.29 -8.72 -13.14
N HIS A 97 7.33 -9.40 -12.51
CA HIS A 97 7.58 -10.41 -11.49
C HIS A 97 8.29 -11.64 -12.07
N TRP A 98 7.78 -12.16 -13.20
CA TRP A 98 8.38 -13.30 -13.89
C TRP A 98 9.56 -12.95 -14.80
N LYS A 99 9.96 -11.68 -14.86
CA LYS A 99 11.08 -11.17 -15.67
C LYS A 99 11.04 -11.67 -17.12
N MET A 100 9.84 -11.72 -17.71
CA MET A 100 9.64 -12.17 -19.09
C MET A 100 9.18 -11.02 -19.98
N SER A 101 9.07 -11.27 -21.29
CA SER A 101 8.49 -10.29 -22.22
C SER A 101 6.96 -10.35 -22.18
N THR A 102 6.31 -9.24 -22.53
CA THR A 102 4.84 -9.18 -22.69
C THR A 102 4.36 -10.18 -23.74
N ALA A 103 5.10 -10.32 -24.85
CA ALA A 103 4.81 -11.28 -25.91
C ALA A 103 4.77 -12.72 -25.39
N LYS A 104 5.76 -13.11 -24.56
CA LYS A 104 5.83 -14.45 -23.95
C LYS A 104 4.63 -14.73 -23.03
N LEU A 105 4.13 -13.72 -22.33
CA LEU A 105 2.92 -13.88 -21.52
C LEU A 105 1.67 -14.10 -22.40
N TYR A 106 1.56 -13.40 -23.54
CA TYR A 106 0.44 -13.59 -24.46
C TYR A 106 0.46 -14.94 -25.16
N THR A 107 1.64 -15.46 -25.53
CA THR A 107 1.77 -16.81 -26.10
C THR A 107 1.32 -17.85 -25.08
N LEU A 108 1.72 -17.70 -23.82
CA LEU A 108 1.36 -18.60 -22.74
C LEU A 108 -0.16 -18.59 -22.43
N ILE A 109 -0.78 -17.42 -22.47
CA ILE A 109 -2.25 -17.29 -22.35
C ILE A 109 -2.96 -18.03 -23.49
N LYS A 110 -2.40 -17.98 -24.70
CA LYS A 110 -2.94 -18.66 -25.88
C LYS A 110 -2.74 -20.18 -25.77
N GLU A 111 -1.56 -20.63 -25.33
CA GLU A 111 -1.24 -22.05 -25.12
C GLU A 111 -2.14 -22.70 -24.06
N LEU A 112 -2.43 -21.99 -22.96
CA LEU A 112 -3.34 -22.49 -21.90
C LEU A 112 -4.83 -22.31 -22.22
N GLU A 113 -5.16 -21.78 -23.40
CA GLU A 113 -6.52 -21.51 -23.87
C GLU A 113 -7.37 -20.81 -22.79
N LEU A 114 -6.81 -19.74 -22.21
CA LEU A 114 -7.49 -19.01 -21.16
C LEU A 114 -8.55 -18.07 -21.74
N PRO A 115 -9.74 -17.99 -21.11
CA PRO A 115 -10.77 -17.07 -21.56
C PRO A 115 -10.28 -15.61 -21.48
N ALA A 116 -10.85 -14.78 -22.34
CA ALA A 116 -10.68 -13.33 -22.24
C ALA A 116 -11.16 -12.87 -20.85
N LEU A 117 -10.41 -11.97 -20.23
CA LEU A 117 -10.84 -11.36 -18.97
C LEU A 117 -12.20 -10.68 -19.18
N PRO A 118 -13.10 -10.73 -18.18
CA PRO A 118 -14.34 -9.98 -18.25
C PRO A 118 -14.00 -8.50 -18.46
N LYS A 119 -14.51 -7.91 -19.56
CA LYS A 119 -14.27 -6.49 -19.89
C LYS A 119 -14.67 -5.65 -18.67
N GLU A 120 -13.78 -4.77 -18.21
CA GLU A 120 -13.84 -3.98 -16.95
C GLU A 120 -15.16 -3.22 -16.69
N ASN A 121 -16.07 -3.15 -17.67
CA ASN A 121 -17.37 -2.52 -17.58
C ASN A 121 -18.33 -3.14 -16.54
N GLU A 122 -18.14 -4.39 -16.10
CA GLU A 122 -19.01 -5.01 -15.09
C GLU A 122 -18.52 -4.83 -13.65
N VAL A 123 -17.21 -4.88 -13.43
CA VAL A 123 -16.60 -4.72 -12.09
C VAL A 123 -16.65 -3.25 -11.66
N ALA A 124 -16.45 -2.31 -12.59
CA ALA A 124 -16.64 -0.88 -12.36
C ALA A 124 -18.11 -0.55 -12.03
N LYS A 125 -19.08 -1.09 -12.80
CA LYS A 125 -20.53 -0.94 -12.52
C LYS A 125 -20.94 -1.52 -11.16
N ARG A 126 -20.34 -2.65 -10.73
CA ARG A 126 -20.56 -3.25 -9.40
C ARG A 126 -19.98 -2.41 -8.25
N LYS A 127 -18.85 -1.72 -8.46
CA LYS A 127 -18.26 -0.81 -7.46
C LYS A 127 -19.02 0.51 -7.37
N GLU A 128 -19.45 1.09 -8.50
CA GLU A 128 -20.25 2.32 -8.55
C GLU A 128 -21.67 2.12 -7.99
N SER A 129 -22.34 1.00 -8.28
CA SER A 129 -23.66 0.69 -7.72
C SER A 129 -23.63 0.48 -6.20
N ARG A 130 -22.57 -0.16 -5.68
CA ARG A 130 -22.31 -0.27 -4.24
C ARG A 130 -22.07 1.08 -3.56
N GLN A 131 -21.38 2.02 -4.21
CA GLN A 131 -21.15 3.37 -3.68
C GLN A 131 -22.41 4.25 -3.73
N LYS A 132 -23.24 4.14 -4.77
CA LYS A 132 -24.53 4.86 -4.86
C LYS A 132 -25.51 4.41 -3.76
N ASN A 133 -25.66 3.10 -3.53
CA ASN A 133 -26.54 2.57 -2.48
C ASN A 133 -26.10 2.96 -1.06
N ARG A 134 -24.80 3.20 -0.85
CA ARG A 134 -24.26 3.68 0.43
C ARG A 134 -24.58 5.16 0.71
N LYS A 135 -24.81 5.96 -0.34
CA LYS A 135 -25.17 7.39 -0.22
C LYS A 135 -26.68 7.59 -0.06
N THR A 136 -27.51 6.80 -0.75
CA THR A 136 -28.97 6.89 -0.65
C THR A 136 -29.52 6.35 0.68
N GLY A 137 -28.91 5.30 1.25
CA GLY A 137 -29.31 4.76 2.57
C GLY A 137 -28.94 5.63 3.78
N LYS A 138 -28.17 6.72 3.59
CA LYS A 138 -27.85 7.69 4.65
C LYS A 138 -28.81 8.88 4.70
N GLN A 139 -29.66 9.07 3.68
CA GLN A 139 -30.61 10.18 3.59
C GLN A 139 -32.01 9.84 4.13
N THR A 140 -32.30 8.57 4.42
CA THR A 140 -33.61 8.11 4.93
C THR A 140 -33.62 7.80 6.43
N LYS A 141 -32.56 8.17 7.17
CA LYS A 141 -32.49 8.12 8.64
C LYS A 141 -32.30 9.54 9.19
N THR A 142 -33.35 10.34 9.12
CA THR A 142 -33.57 11.58 9.88
C THR A 142 -35.05 11.72 10.10
#